data_AF-K5VHE3-F1
#
_entry.id   AF-K5VHE3-F1
#
_cell.length_a   1.000
_cell.length_b   1.000
_cell.length_c   1.000
_cell.angle_alpha   90.00
_cell.angle_beta   90.00
_cell.angle_gamma   90.00
#
_symmetry.space_group_name_H-M   'P 1'
#
loop_
_entity.id
_entity.type
_entity.pdbx_description
1 polymer ?
#
loop_
_entity_poly.entity_id
_entity_poly.type
_entity_poly.pdbx_seq_one_letter_code
_entity_poly.pdbx_strand_id
1 'polypeptide(L)'
;MASTEAFESTLKEVVRAKRLSASKMKELTEIAMKTMKSDTQLVSILYRTHKSLSPASKINSLYTFDALARAARSYANKHSLTGDLNTEPGNCATFLLKIEGVLDGLFKDMLRTDHLEAKEKTKKVLDIWVKGHTFPSDVLSRLQKLFAEAEK
;
A
#
# COMPACT_ATOMS: atom_id res chain seq x y z
N MET A 1 -3.46 10.55 18.63
CA MET A 1 -2.96 11.60 17.72
C MET A 1 -1.45 11.45 17.45
N ALA A 2 -0.61 11.17 18.44
CA ALA A 2 0.84 10.98 18.22
C ALA A 2 1.22 9.84 17.23
N SER A 3 0.46 8.75 17.16
CA SER A 3 0.81 7.59 16.33
C SER A 3 0.63 7.82 14.81
N THR A 4 -0.34 8.64 14.40
CA THR A 4 -0.57 8.97 12.99
C THR A 4 0.44 9.98 12.47
N GLU A 5 0.84 10.95 13.30
CA GLU A 5 1.89 11.92 12.96
C GLU A 5 3.26 11.24 12.87
N ALA A 6 3.56 10.34 13.82
CA ALA A 6 4.76 9.50 13.75
C ALA A 6 4.77 8.65 12.48
N PHE A 7 3.64 8.02 12.14
CA PHE A 7 3.50 7.27 10.89
C PHE A 7 3.77 8.15 9.66
N GLU A 8 3.17 9.33 9.57
CA GLU A 8 3.38 10.24 8.43
C GLU A 8 4.83 10.70 8.31
N SER A 9 5.48 11.01 9.44
CA SER A 9 6.88 11.40 9.47
C SER A 9 7.78 10.27 8.96
N THR A 10 7.65 9.07 9.54
CA THR A 10 8.43 7.90 9.13
C THR A 10 8.14 7.51 7.68
N LEU A 11 6.88 7.58 7.23
CA LEU A 11 6.50 7.33 5.84
C LEU A 11 7.24 8.28 4.89
N LYS A 12 7.22 9.59 5.19
CA LYS A 12 7.92 10.60 4.37
C LYS A 12 9.42 10.34 4.30
N GLU A 13 10.04 9.93 5.41
CA GLU A 13 11.45 9.55 5.41
C GLU A 13 11.72 8.32 4.55
N VAL A 14 10.89 7.27 4.64
CA VAL A 14 11.05 6.02 3.88
C VAL A 14 10.91 6.27 2.38
N VAL A 15 9.90 7.03 1.96
CA VAL A 15 9.64 7.24 0.53
C VAL A 15 10.61 8.23 -0.12
N ARG A 16 11.12 9.21 0.66
CA ARG A 16 12.13 10.19 0.20
C ARG A 16 13.56 9.69 0.32
N ALA A 17 13.80 8.61 1.05
CA ALA A 17 15.13 8.02 1.15
C ALA A 17 15.64 7.57 -0.23
N LYS A 18 16.93 7.83 -0.50
CA LYS A 18 17.60 7.32 -1.72
C LYS A 18 17.62 5.80 -1.80
N ARG A 19 17.53 5.11 -0.66
CA ARG A 19 17.48 3.65 -0.56
C ARG A 19 16.46 3.23 0.49
N LEU A 20 15.67 2.22 0.14
CA LEU A 20 14.74 1.57 1.05
C LEU A 20 15.51 0.89 2.18
N SER A 21 15.37 1.41 3.40
CA SER A 21 15.92 0.78 4.59
C SER A 21 14.93 -0.26 5.12
N ALA A 22 15.37 -1.51 5.22
CA ALA A 22 14.56 -2.60 5.76
C ALA A 22 14.16 -2.34 7.22
N SER A 23 15.04 -1.72 8.03
CA SER A 23 14.74 -1.38 9.42
C SER A 23 13.64 -0.31 9.52
N LYS A 24 13.73 0.77 8.74
CA LYS A 24 12.70 1.82 8.72
C LYS A 24 11.37 1.31 8.16
N MET A 25 11.40 0.42 7.17
CA MET A 25 10.17 -0.21 6.67
C MET A 25 9.50 -1.07 7.74
N LYS A 26 10.30 -1.83 8.52
CA LYS A 26 9.78 -2.63 9.64
C LYS A 26 9.16 -1.74 10.72
N GLU A 27 9.87 -0.68 11.11
CA GLU A 27 9.36 0.31 12.07
C GLU A 27 8.05 0.95 11.58
N LEU A 28 8.00 1.39 10.32
CA LEU A 28 6.80 1.95 9.71
C LEU A 28 5.63 0.95 9.75
N THR A 29 5.92 -0.32 9.45
CA THR A 29 4.92 -1.39 9.49
C THR A 29 4.41 -1.60 10.92
N GLU A 30 5.29 -1.65 11.92
CA GLU A 30 4.88 -1.78 13.32
C GLU A 30 4.01 -0.62 13.80
N ILE A 31 4.35 0.62 13.42
CA ILE A 31 3.54 1.81 13.73
C ILE A 31 2.17 1.73 13.03
N ALA A 32 2.14 1.33 11.76
CA ALA A 32 0.90 1.16 11.01
C ALA A 32 -0.02 0.13 11.66
N MET A 33 0.53 -1.05 12.03
CA MET A 33 -0.22 -2.12 12.68
C MET A 33 -0.82 -1.68 14.02
N LYS A 34 -0.13 -0.84 14.79
CA LYS A 34 -0.64 -0.24 16.04
C LYS A 34 -1.73 0.82 15.80
N THR A 35 -1.76 1.41 14.61
CA THR A 35 -2.62 2.54 14.25
C THR A 35 -3.80 2.13 13.34
N MET A 36 -4.00 0.82 13.12
CA MET A 36 -5.09 0.29 12.27
C MET A 36 -6.51 0.69 12.74
N LYS A 37 -6.67 1.08 14.00
CA LYS A 37 -7.91 1.68 14.53
C LYS A 37 -8.34 2.93 13.76
N SER A 38 -7.37 3.63 13.16
CA SER A 38 -7.55 4.83 12.34
C SER A 38 -7.10 4.57 10.90
N ASP A 39 -7.41 3.38 10.38
CA ASP A 39 -7.12 2.93 9.02
C ASP A 39 -7.50 3.95 7.93
N THR A 40 -8.63 4.64 8.05
CA THR A 40 -9.03 5.70 7.10
C THR A 40 -7.97 6.80 6.98
N GLN A 41 -7.44 7.25 8.12
CA GLN A 41 -6.40 8.28 8.13
C GLN A 41 -5.09 7.74 7.56
N LEU A 42 -4.72 6.50 7.90
CA LEU A 42 -3.51 5.86 7.37
C LEU A 42 -3.54 5.75 5.85
N VAL A 43 -4.64 5.24 5.28
CA VAL A 43 -4.82 5.11 3.83
C VAL A 43 -4.80 6.47 3.14
N SER A 44 -5.46 7.47 3.73
CA SER A 44 -5.45 8.85 3.22
C SER A 44 -4.04 9.44 3.18
N ILE A 45 -3.28 9.30 4.28
CA ILE A 45 -1.88 9.77 4.38
C ILE A 45 -1.00 9.05 3.35
N LEU A 46 -1.12 7.73 3.23
CA LEU A 46 -0.38 6.93 2.26
C LEU A 46 -0.64 7.39 0.82
N TYR A 47 -1.92 7.51 0.44
CA TYR A 47 -2.31 7.86 -0.92
C TYR A 47 -1.97 9.31 -1.27
N ARG A 48 -2.20 10.25 -0.34
CA ARG A 48 -1.82 11.66 -0.52
C ARG A 48 -0.30 11.81 -0.64
N THR A 49 0.45 11.10 0.20
CA THR A 49 1.91 11.09 0.12
C THR A 49 2.33 10.57 -1.23
N HIS A 50 1.84 9.40 -1.66
CA HIS A 50 2.15 8.82 -2.97
C HIS A 50 1.97 9.81 -4.13
N LYS A 51 0.79 10.46 -4.21
CA LYS A 51 0.48 11.42 -5.26
C LYS A 51 1.40 12.65 -5.28
N SER A 52 1.97 13.01 -4.14
CA SER A 52 2.89 14.15 -4.03
C SER A 52 4.36 13.82 -4.37
N LEU A 53 4.69 12.55 -4.62
CA LEU A 53 6.07 12.11 -4.83
C LEU A 53 6.50 12.18 -6.29
N SER A 54 7.82 12.32 -6.47
CA SER A 54 8.47 12.16 -7.76
C SER A 54 8.46 10.69 -8.22
N PRO A 55 8.54 10.41 -9.54
CA PRO A 55 8.60 9.07 -10.12
C PRO A 55 9.47 8.04 -9.38
N ALA A 56 10.70 8.41 -9.03
CA ALA A 56 11.64 7.52 -8.35
C ALA A 56 11.17 7.17 -6.91
N SER A 57 10.63 8.16 -6.19
CA SER A 57 10.08 7.95 -4.83
C SER A 57 8.75 7.20 -4.85
N LYS A 58 7.99 7.23 -5.94
CA LYS A 58 6.75 6.44 -6.07
C LYS A 58 7.03 4.94 -6.04
N ILE A 59 8.18 4.49 -6.55
CA ILE A 59 8.62 3.08 -6.42
C ILE A 59 8.76 2.70 -4.94
N ASN A 60 9.41 3.56 -4.13
CA ASN A 60 9.53 3.33 -2.69
C ASN A 60 8.16 3.27 -2.01
N SER A 61 7.27 4.20 -2.39
CA SER A 61 5.89 4.22 -1.89
C SER A 61 5.13 2.94 -2.26
N LEU A 62 5.26 2.43 -3.49
CA LEU A 62 4.64 1.17 -3.91
C LEU A 62 5.10 0.00 -3.03
N TYR A 63 6.39 -0.09 -2.73
CA TYR A 63 6.90 -1.11 -1.80
C TYR A 63 6.38 -0.93 -0.37
N THR A 64 6.15 0.30 0.07
CA THR A 64 5.47 0.55 1.35
C THR A 64 4.04 0.01 1.33
N PHE A 65 3.26 0.28 0.27
CA PHE A 65 1.92 -0.28 0.12
C PHE A 65 1.94 -1.81 0.16
N ASP A 66 2.86 -2.43 -0.58
CA ASP A 66 3.05 -3.89 -0.58
C ASP A 66 3.34 -4.44 0.83
N ALA A 67 4.33 -3.88 1.51
CA ALA A 67 4.73 -4.35 2.84
C ALA A 67 3.58 -4.24 3.85
N LEU A 68 2.87 -3.11 3.85
CA LEU A 68 1.73 -2.88 4.74
C LEU A 68 0.55 -3.79 4.42
N ALA A 69 0.20 -3.96 3.13
CA ALA A 69 -0.88 -4.83 2.72
C ALA A 69 -0.61 -6.30 3.10
N ARG A 70 0.61 -6.79 2.84
CA ARG A 70 0.98 -8.16 3.23
C ARG A 70 1.00 -8.36 4.74
N ALA A 71 1.50 -7.38 5.50
CA ALA A 71 1.49 -7.43 6.96
C ALA A 71 0.06 -7.44 7.51
N ALA A 72 -0.80 -6.54 7.02
CA ALA A 72 -2.20 -6.47 7.39
C ALA A 72 -2.95 -7.77 7.05
N ARG A 73 -2.72 -8.34 5.85
CA ARG A 73 -3.33 -9.60 5.41
C ARG A 73 -2.91 -10.78 6.27
N SER A 74 -1.61 -10.91 6.54
CA SER A 74 -1.08 -11.96 7.41
C SER A 74 -1.67 -11.87 8.81
N TYR A 75 -1.77 -10.66 9.36
CA TYR A 75 -2.36 -10.43 10.67
C TYR A 75 -3.88 -10.71 10.70
N ALA A 76 -4.61 -10.27 9.67
CA ALA A 76 -6.03 -10.51 9.53
C ALA A 76 -6.35 -12.00 9.41
N ASN A 77 -5.59 -12.74 8.58
CA ASN A 77 -5.75 -14.19 8.47
C ASN A 77 -5.43 -14.89 9.79
N LYS A 78 -4.34 -14.50 10.47
CA LYS A 78 -3.94 -15.13 11.73
C LYS A 78 -4.97 -14.94 12.85
N HIS A 79 -5.63 -13.79 12.90
CA HIS A 79 -6.64 -13.48 13.93
C HIS A 79 -8.08 -13.64 13.43
N SER A 80 -8.28 -14.17 12.22
CA SER A 80 -9.58 -14.29 11.54
C SER A 80 -10.40 -12.99 11.60
N LEU A 81 -9.74 -11.85 11.41
CA LEU A 81 -10.39 -10.54 11.47
C LEU A 81 -11.29 -10.36 10.26
N THR A 82 -12.54 -10.04 10.54
CA THR A 82 -13.50 -9.57 9.55
C THR A 82 -13.84 -8.10 9.84
N GLY A 83 -14.28 -7.39 8.83
CA GLY A 83 -14.70 -6.01 8.98
C GLY A 83 -15.21 -5.48 7.65
N ASP A 84 -16.20 -4.61 7.74
CA ASP A 84 -16.77 -3.91 6.61
C ASP A 84 -16.23 -2.48 6.55
N LEU A 85 -16.49 -1.78 5.44
CA LEU A 85 -16.04 -0.39 5.25
C LEU A 85 -16.53 0.57 6.35
N ASN A 86 -17.61 0.22 7.06
CA ASN A 86 -18.23 1.00 8.13
C ASN A 86 -17.87 0.50 9.55
N THR A 87 -17.02 -0.54 9.69
CA THR A 87 -16.64 -1.03 11.01
C THR A 87 -15.72 -0.03 11.71
N GLU A 88 -16.16 0.47 12.86
CA GLU A 88 -15.39 1.34 13.74
C GLU A 88 -15.29 0.74 15.16
N PRO A 89 -14.10 0.68 15.77
CA PRO A 89 -12.81 1.11 15.23
C PRO A 89 -12.31 0.22 14.08
N GLY A 90 -11.53 0.79 13.16
CA GLY A 90 -10.95 0.07 12.04
C GLY A 90 -10.00 -1.05 12.49
N ASN A 91 -9.72 -1.98 11.59
CA ASN A 91 -8.82 -3.10 11.80
C ASN A 91 -8.01 -3.43 10.53
N CYS A 92 -7.22 -4.51 10.55
CA CYS A 92 -6.41 -4.90 9.40
C CYS A 92 -7.24 -5.29 8.16
N ALA A 93 -8.42 -5.90 8.35
CA ALA A 93 -9.31 -6.27 7.26
C ALA A 93 -9.95 -5.02 6.62
N THR A 94 -10.46 -4.09 7.43
CA THR A 94 -11.03 -2.83 6.92
C THR A 94 -9.97 -1.96 6.24
N PHE A 95 -8.74 -1.95 6.74
CA PHE A 95 -7.60 -1.28 6.12
C PHE A 95 -7.32 -1.83 4.71
N LEU A 96 -7.36 -3.15 4.52
CA LEU A 96 -7.19 -3.76 3.21
C LEU A 96 -8.30 -3.34 2.24
N LEU A 97 -9.56 -3.37 2.68
CA LEU A 97 -10.70 -2.91 1.87
C LEU A 97 -10.55 -1.45 1.46
N LYS A 98 -10.06 -0.59 2.36
CA LYS A 98 -9.81 0.82 2.05
C LYS A 98 -8.62 1.01 1.10
N ILE A 99 -7.57 0.19 1.23
CA ILE A 99 -6.48 0.17 0.25
C ILE A 99 -7.00 -0.22 -1.13
N GLU A 100 -7.84 -1.26 -1.23
CA GLU A 100 -8.41 -1.71 -2.50
C GLU A 100 -9.11 -0.57 -3.25
N GLY A 101 -9.80 0.33 -2.54
CA GLY A 101 -10.45 1.51 -3.11
C GLY A 101 -9.48 2.55 -3.72
N VAL A 102 -8.20 2.55 -3.33
CA VAL A 102 -7.19 3.47 -3.87
C VAL A 102 -6.16 2.79 -4.80
N LEU A 103 -6.16 1.45 -4.88
CA LEU A 103 -5.20 0.68 -5.69
C LEU A 103 -5.27 1.02 -7.18
N ASP A 104 -6.47 1.17 -7.73
CA ASP A 104 -6.63 1.50 -9.16
C ASP A 104 -5.99 2.86 -9.47
N GLY A 105 -6.14 3.83 -8.57
CA GLY A 105 -5.52 5.15 -8.68
C GLY A 105 -4.00 5.09 -8.54
N LEU A 106 -3.50 4.28 -7.61
CA LEU A 106 -2.06 4.03 -7.40
C LEU A 106 -1.42 3.42 -8.66
N PHE A 107 -2.03 2.38 -9.22
CA PHE A 107 -1.50 1.70 -10.41
C PHE A 107 -1.52 2.62 -11.62
N LYS A 108 -2.62 3.34 -11.86
CA LYS A 108 -2.69 4.33 -12.94
C LYS A 108 -1.60 5.39 -12.79
N ASP A 109 -1.35 5.89 -11.58
CA ASP A 109 -0.32 6.91 -11.34
C ASP A 109 1.11 6.37 -11.59
N MET A 110 1.38 5.13 -11.20
CA MET A 110 2.64 4.44 -11.51
C MET A 110 2.81 4.17 -13.00
N LEU A 111 1.75 3.81 -13.71
CA LEU A 111 1.79 3.48 -15.14
C LEU A 111 1.86 4.72 -16.03
N ARG A 112 1.29 5.84 -15.60
CA ARG A 112 1.42 7.15 -16.26
C ARG A 112 2.81 7.76 -16.13
N THR A 113 3.62 7.24 -15.23
CA THR A 113 4.98 7.72 -15.05
C THR A 113 5.85 7.18 -16.20
N ASP A 114 6.53 8.06 -16.93
CA ASP A 114 7.43 7.70 -18.07
C ASP A 114 8.69 6.91 -17.66
N HIS A 115 8.76 6.47 -16.40
CA HIS A 115 9.90 5.75 -15.85
C HIS A 115 9.69 4.24 -16.03
N LEU A 116 10.43 3.63 -16.95
CA LEU A 116 10.33 2.18 -17.24
C LEU A 116 10.46 1.33 -15.97
N GLU A 117 11.40 1.69 -15.09
CA GLU A 117 11.57 0.97 -13.82
C GLU A 117 10.30 1.00 -12.96
N ALA A 118 9.52 2.09 -12.95
CA ALA A 118 8.29 2.15 -12.18
C ALA A 118 7.28 1.12 -12.68
N LYS A 119 7.13 0.97 -14.00
CA LYS A 119 6.26 -0.04 -14.62
C LYS A 119 6.71 -1.47 -14.27
N GLU A 120 7.99 -1.76 -14.41
CA GLU A 120 8.55 -3.09 -14.06
C GLU A 120 8.35 -3.44 -12.58
N LYS A 121 8.52 -2.46 -11.68
CA LYS A 121 8.34 -2.66 -10.25
C LYS A 121 6.87 -2.84 -9.88
N THR A 122 5.96 -2.09 -10.54
CA THR A 122 4.51 -2.29 -10.43
C THR A 122 4.11 -3.71 -10.82
N LYS A 123 4.63 -4.23 -11.94
CA LYS A 123 4.39 -5.62 -12.37
C LYS A 123 4.87 -6.63 -11.33
N LYS A 124 6.11 -6.46 -10.83
CA LYS A 124 6.67 -7.33 -9.79
C LYS A 124 5.84 -7.33 -8.51
N VAL A 125 5.37 -6.17 -8.06
CA VAL A 125 4.50 -6.06 -6.87
C VAL A 125 3.15 -6.74 -7.11
N LEU A 126 2.56 -6.56 -8.30
CA LEU A 126 1.33 -7.25 -8.67
C LEU A 126 1.50 -8.78 -8.63
N ASP A 127 2.59 -9.30 -9.18
CA ASP A 127 2.88 -10.74 -9.14
C ASP A 127 3.07 -11.25 -7.71
N ILE A 128 3.68 -10.45 -6.82
CA ILE A 128 3.81 -10.77 -5.39
C ILE A 128 2.42 -10.86 -4.75
N TRP A 129 1.52 -9.92 -5.04
CA TRP A 129 0.16 -9.94 -4.47
C TRP A 129 -0.69 -11.10 -4.97
N VAL A 130 -0.53 -11.45 -6.25
CA VAL A 130 -1.19 -12.64 -6.84
C VAL A 130 -0.71 -13.91 -6.17
N LYS A 131 0.62 -14.10 -6.08
CA LYS A 131 1.20 -15.29 -5.43
C LYS A 131 0.90 -15.35 -3.94
N GLY A 132 0.87 -14.20 -3.28
CA GLY A 132 0.65 -14.08 -1.83
C GLY A 132 -0.81 -14.04 -1.43
N HIS A 133 -1.77 -14.12 -2.36
CA HIS A 133 -3.21 -13.94 -2.11
C HIS A 133 -3.49 -12.73 -1.19
N THR A 134 -2.79 -11.63 -1.46
CA THR A 134 -2.81 -10.43 -0.60
C THR A 134 -4.15 -9.74 -0.67
N PHE A 135 -4.72 -9.68 -1.88
CA PHE A 135 -6.04 -9.14 -2.18
C PHE A 135 -6.94 -10.22 -2.81
N PRO A 136 -8.27 -10.00 -2.81
CA PRO A 136 -9.22 -10.85 -3.52
C PRO A 136 -8.88 -11.02 -5.02
N SER A 137 -9.20 -12.19 -5.59
CA SER A 137 -8.84 -12.55 -6.97
C SER A 137 -9.47 -11.62 -8.02
N ASP A 138 -10.65 -11.06 -7.75
CA ASP A 138 -11.34 -10.09 -8.60
C ASP A 138 -10.56 -8.76 -8.64
N VAL A 139 -10.06 -8.27 -7.51
CA VAL A 139 -9.21 -7.07 -7.42
C VAL A 139 -7.92 -7.31 -8.19
N LEU A 140 -7.26 -8.44 -7.97
CA LEU A 140 -6.00 -8.77 -8.66
C LEU A 140 -6.19 -8.87 -10.17
N SER A 141 -7.28 -9.51 -10.63
CA SER A 141 -7.63 -9.61 -12.05
C SER A 141 -7.89 -8.23 -12.66
N ARG A 142 -8.55 -7.33 -11.92
CA ARG A 142 -8.77 -5.94 -12.35
C ARG A 142 -7.44 -5.19 -12.50
N LEU A 143 -6.53 -5.32 -11.54
CA LEU A 143 -5.21 -4.68 -11.60
C LEU A 143 -4.34 -5.22 -12.75
N GLN A 144 -4.40 -6.53 -13.03
CA GLN A 144 -3.73 -7.14 -14.19
C GLN A 144 -4.26 -6.58 -15.51
N LYS A 145 -5.57 -6.44 -15.65
CA LYS A 145 -6.19 -5.81 -16.84
C LYS A 145 -5.73 -4.36 -17.00
N LEU A 146 -5.77 -3.57 -15.93
CA LEU A 146 -5.28 -2.18 -15.93
C LEU A 146 -3.81 -2.07 -16.35
N PHE A 147 -2.97 -2.99 -15.87
CA PHE A 147 -1.56 -3.04 -16.27
C PHE A 147 -1.40 -3.36 -17.77
N ALA A 148 -2.10 -4.38 -18.26
CA ALA A 148 -2.06 -4.80 -19.67
C ALA A 148 -2.59 -3.72 -20.62
N GLU A 149 -3.62 -2.96 -20.22
CA GLU A 149 -4.14 -1.82 -20.98
C GLU A 149 -3.13 -0.67 -21.09
N ALA A 150 -2.29 -0.47 -20.07
CA ALA A 150 -1.26 0.58 -20.08
C ALA A 150 0.04 0.18 -20.81
N GLU A 151 0.20 -1.10 -21.15
CA GLU A 151 1.28 -1.59 -22.02
C GLU A 151 0.92 -1.54 -23.52
N LYS A 152 -0.35 -1.35 -23.87
CA LYS A 152 -0.81 -1.16 -25.25
C LYS A 152 -0.63 0.28 -25.72
#